data_AF-A0A2R7Z0R7-F1
#
_entry.id   AF-A0A2R7Z0R7-F1
#
_cell.length_a   1.000
_cell.length_b   1.000
_cell.length_c   1.000
_cell.angle_alpha   90.00
_cell.angle_beta   90.00
_cell.angle_gamma   90.00
#
_symmetry.space_group_name_H-M   'P 1'
#
loop_
_entity.id
_entity.type
_entity.pdbx_description
1 polymer ?
#
loop_
_entity_poly.entity_id
_entity_poly.type
_entity_poly.pdbx_seq_one_letter_code
_entity_poly.pdbx_strand_id
1 'polypeptide(L)'
;MTTYRLAEAAEILGVSDDTVRRWVDAGRLTTTGSSPAVIEGTDLAAVAESLLDEPDRDRSRASSVSARNRLPGIVTRVKKDTVMAQVEMVCGSSRMVSLMSADAADELGLAPGVRAIASVKSTNVVIETP
;
A
#
# COMPACT_ATOMS: atom_id res chain seq x y z
N MET A 1 -15.51 -5.65 2.96
CA MET A 1 -14.20 -6.15 2.51
C MET A 1 -13.86 -5.39 1.24
N THR A 2 -12.67 -4.79 1.17
CA THR A 2 -12.28 -3.99 0.00
C THR A 2 -11.64 -4.92 -1.02
N THR A 3 -12.15 -4.92 -2.25
CA THR A 3 -11.66 -5.79 -3.32
C THR A 3 -11.12 -4.97 -4.48
N TYR A 4 -10.10 -5.49 -5.17
CA TYR A 4 -9.46 -4.82 -6.30
C TYR A 4 -9.47 -5.71 -7.53
N ARG A 5 -9.70 -5.11 -8.70
CA ARG A 5 -9.44 -5.79 -9.98
C ARG A 5 -7.94 -5.95 -10.17
N LEU A 6 -7.55 -6.88 -11.04
CA LEU A 6 -6.13 -7.16 -11.32
C LEU A 6 -5.34 -5.91 -11.77
N ALA A 7 -5.95 -5.04 -12.59
CA ALA A 7 -5.31 -3.79 -13.03
C ALA A 7 -5.09 -2.81 -11.87
N GLU A 8 -6.05 -2.69 -10.95
CA GLU A 8 -5.93 -1.83 -9.76
C GLU A 8 -4.88 -2.38 -8.78
N ALA A 9 -4.84 -3.71 -8.62
CA ALA A 9 -3.80 -4.38 -7.85
C ALA A 9 -2.40 -4.16 -8.44
N ALA A 10 -2.26 -4.22 -9.77
CA ALA A 10 -0.99 -3.95 -10.46
C ALA A 10 -0.52 -2.51 -10.20
N GLU A 11 -1.43 -1.53 -10.29
CA GLU A 11 -1.14 -0.12 -9.96
C GLU A 11 -0.65 0.05 -8.52
N ILE A 12 -1.35 -0.56 -7.55
CA ILE A 12 -1.01 -0.47 -6.12
C ILE A 12 0.36 -1.09 -5.82
N LEU A 13 0.66 -2.25 -6.41
CA LEU A 13 1.92 -2.97 -6.19
C LEU A 13 3.10 -2.36 -6.96
N GLY A 14 2.81 -1.51 -7.95
CA GLY A 14 3.81 -0.93 -8.84
C GLY A 14 4.38 -1.92 -9.85
N VAL A 15 3.59 -2.93 -10.27
CA VAL A 15 3.98 -3.97 -11.23
C VAL A 15 3.06 -3.96 -12.46
N SER A 16 3.33 -4.78 -13.47
CA SER A 16 2.44 -4.92 -14.63
C SER A 16 1.25 -5.85 -14.34
N ASP A 17 0.14 -5.67 -15.05
CA ASP A 17 -1.02 -6.57 -15.01
C ASP A 17 -0.63 -8.03 -15.29
N ASP A 18 0.34 -8.25 -16.18
CA ASP A 18 0.86 -9.58 -16.50
C ASP A 18 1.55 -10.23 -15.29
N THR A 19 2.36 -9.46 -14.54
CA THR A 19 2.97 -9.95 -13.29
C THR A 19 1.91 -10.35 -12.26
N VAL A 20 0.85 -9.55 -12.11
CA VAL A 20 -0.26 -9.88 -11.21
C VAL A 20 -0.95 -11.17 -11.64
N ARG A 21 -1.26 -11.35 -12.93
CA ARG A 21 -1.83 -12.61 -13.46
C ARG A 21 -0.94 -13.80 -13.15
N ARG A 22 0.37 -13.69 -13.44
CA ARG A 22 1.35 -14.75 -13.15
C ARG A 22 1.42 -15.08 -11.66
N TRP A 23 1.29 -14.10 -10.78
CA TRP A 23 1.26 -14.33 -9.32
C TRP A 23 -0.03 -15.00 -8.86
N VAL A 24 -1.17 -14.72 -9.51
CA VAL A 24 -2.41 -15.47 -9.28
C VAL A 24 -2.26 -16.92 -9.73
N ASP A 25 -1.73 -17.16 -10.93
CA ASP A 25 -1.49 -18.51 -11.46
C ASP A 25 -0.50 -19.31 -10.57
N ALA A 26 0.49 -18.63 -9.99
CA ALA A 26 1.46 -19.20 -9.07
C ALA A 26 0.95 -19.34 -7.62
N GLY A 27 -0.28 -18.90 -7.32
CA GLY A 27 -0.86 -18.94 -5.97
C GLY A 27 -0.28 -17.94 -4.97
N ARG A 28 0.49 -16.95 -5.42
CA ARG A 28 1.01 -15.84 -4.59
C ARG A 28 -0.07 -14.81 -4.28
N LEU A 29 -1.05 -14.65 -5.16
CA LEU A 29 -2.24 -13.82 -4.96
C LEU A 29 -3.49 -14.67 -5.11
N THR A 30 -4.43 -14.57 -4.19
CA THR A 30 -5.72 -15.28 -4.26
C THR A 30 -6.77 -14.37 -4.88
N THR A 31 -7.61 -14.94 -5.75
CA THR A 31 -8.80 -14.25 -6.26
C THR A 31 -10.06 -14.88 -5.68
N THR A 32 -11.13 -14.10 -5.54
CA THR A 32 -12.40 -14.57 -4.95
C THR A 32 -13.22 -15.48 -5.87
N GLY A 33 -12.68 -15.90 -7.03
CA GLY A 33 -13.42 -16.72 -8.02
C GLY A 33 -14.56 -15.97 -8.72
N SER A 34 -14.68 -14.66 -8.50
CA SER A 34 -15.64 -13.77 -9.16
C SER A 34 -15.35 -13.60 -10.65
N SER A 35 -16.37 -13.30 -11.46
CA SER A 35 -16.18 -12.79 -12.82
C SER A 35 -16.72 -11.36 -12.92
N PRO A 36 -15.87 -10.33 -13.13
CA PRO A 36 -14.41 -10.42 -13.30
C PRO A 36 -13.68 -10.77 -12.00
N ALA A 37 -12.49 -11.37 -12.13
CA ALA A 37 -11.65 -11.75 -10.99
C ALA A 37 -11.22 -10.53 -10.17
N VAL A 38 -11.34 -10.64 -8.84
CA VAL A 38 -10.91 -9.62 -7.88
C VAL A 38 -10.09 -10.23 -6.77
N ILE A 39 -9.21 -9.42 -6.19
CA ILE A 39 -8.28 -9.76 -5.11
C ILE A 39 -8.77 -9.05 -3.85
N GLU A 40 -8.77 -9.76 -2.72
CA GLU A 40 -9.07 -9.14 -1.42
C GLU A 40 -7.95 -8.18 -1.00
N GLY A 41 -8.33 -7.02 -0.48
CA GLY A 41 -7.38 -5.98 -0.09
C GLY A 41 -6.39 -6.45 0.97
N THR A 42 -6.81 -7.33 1.89
CA THR A 42 -5.93 -7.91 2.91
C THR A 42 -4.82 -8.76 2.29
N ASP A 43 -5.15 -9.56 1.28
CA ASP A 43 -4.18 -10.40 0.56
C ASP A 43 -3.24 -9.51 -0.26
N LEU A 44 -3.78 -8.47 -0.89
CA LEU A 44 -3.00 -7.48 -1.63
C LEU A 44 -2.00 -6.75 -0.71
N ALA A 45 -2.44 -6.39 0.51
CA ALA A 45 -1.60 -5.73 1.50
C ALA A 45 -0.47 -6.65 2.00
N ALA A 46 -0.75 -7.93 2.24
CA ALA A 46 0.27 -8.90 2.63
C ALA A 46 1.34 -9.09 1.54
N VAL A 47 0.93 -9.17 0.27
CA VAL A 47 1.87 -9.23 -0.84
C VAL A 47 2.68 -7.94 -0.96
N ALA A 48 2.05 -6.77 -0.83
CA ALA A 48 2.74 -5.48 -0.85
C ALA A 48 3.84 -5.38 0.21
N GLU A 49 3.59 -5.90 1.42
CA GLU A 49 4.59 -5.97 2.49
C GLU A 49 5.73 -6.93 2.12
N SER A 50 5.42 -8.13 1.62
CA SER A 50 6.46 -9.10 1.20
C SER A 50 7.41 -8.57 0.13
N LEU A 51 6.94 -7.67 -0.75
CA LEU A 51 7.75 -7.07 -1.80
C LEU A 51 8.77 -6.06 -1.29
N LEU A 52 8.56 -5.47 -0.10
CA LEU A 52 9.55 -4.55 0.49
C LEU A 52 10.83 -5.27 0.91
N ASP A 53 10.74 -6.55 1.26
CA ASP A 53 11.88 -7.35 1.70
C ASP A 53 12.65 -7.96 0.51
N GLU A 54 12.18 -7.79 -0.73
CA GLU A 54 12.85 -8.31 -1.93
C GLU A 54 14.01 -7.38 -2.38
N PRO A 55 15.25 -7.91 -2.51
CA PRO A 55 16.47 -7.11 -2.70
C PRO A 55 16.60 -6.36 -4.04
N ASP A 56 15.72 -6.62 -5.02
CA ASP A 56 15.83 -6.10 -6.39
C ASP A 56 14.79 -5.01 -6.76
N ARG A 57 14.04 -4.48 -5.79
CA ARG A 57 12.94 -3.53 -6.05
C ARG A 57 13.39 -2.14 -6.55
N ASP A 58 14.68 -1.85 -6.57
CA ASP A 58 15.21 -0.49 -6.72
C ASP A 58 15.44 0.00 -8.17
N ARG A 59 14.89 -0.66 -9.21
CA ARG A 59 15.27 -0.34 -10.61
C ARG A 59 14.16 -0.10 -11.63
N SER A 60 12.88 -0.04 -11.26
CA SER A 60 11.84 0.27 -12.24
C SER A 60 11.00 1.49 -11.86
N ARG A 61 11.41 2.63 -12.46
CA ARG A 61 10.68 3.89 -12.64
C ARG A 61 10.58 4.78 -11.41
N ALA A 62 11.68 5.47 -11.12
CA ALA A 62 11.62 6.83 -10.59
C ALA A 62 11.00 7.77 -11.65
N SER A 63 9.69 7.67 -11.88
CA SER A 63 8.96 8.69 -12.64
C SER A 63 8.91 9.96 -11.79
N SER A 64 9.45 11.05 -12.32
CA SER A 64 9.41 12.37 -11.71
C SER A 64 7.97 12.81 -11.43
N VAL A 65 7.50 12.67 -10.19
CA VAL A 65 6.19 13.15 -9.77
C VAL A 65 6.37 14.40 -8.93
N SER A 66 5.87 15.53 -9.43
CA SER A 66 5.84 16.84 -8.75
C SER A 66 4.92 16.85 -7.50
N ALA A 67 4.19 15.76 -7.25
CA ALA A 67 3.41 15.53 -6.03
C ALA A 67 4.20 14.73 -4.96
N ARG A 68 5.50 14.99 -4.77
CA ARG A 68 6.45 14.20 -3.93
C ARG A 68 6.02 13.95 -2.48
N ASN A 69 5.03 14.69 -2.02
CA ASN A 69 4.52 14.62 -0.67
C ASN A 69 3.15 13.93 -0.57
N ARG A 70 2.61 13.35 -1.66
CA ARG A 70 1.39 12.53 -1.66
C ARG A 70 1.72 11.17 -2.27
N LEU A 71 1.79 10.18 -1.40
CA LEU A 71 2.25 8.83 -1.69
C LEU A 71 1.04 7.88 -1.64
N PRO A 72 0.41 7.56 -2.79
CA PRO A 72 -0.66 6.57 -2.81
C PRO A 72 -0.11 5.21 -2.37
N GLY A 73 -0.91 4.45 -1.66
CA GLY A 73 -0.51 3.16 -1.14
C GLY A 73 -1.67 2.35 -0.59
N ILE A 74 -1.34 1.23 0.03
CA ILE A 74 -2.28 0.34 0.71
C ILE A 74 -1.90 0.22 2.18
N VAL A 75 -2.90 0.31 3.06
CA VAL A 75 -2.72 0.10 4.50
C VAL A 75 -2.41 -1.37 4.73
N THR A 76 -1.32 -1.66 5.43
CA THR A 76 -0.91 -3.02 5.80
C THR A 76 -1.25 -3.33 7.25
N ARG A 77 -1.20 -2.32 8.13
CA ARG A 77 -1.50 -2.48 9.54
C ARG A 77 -2.09 -1.22 10.15
N VAL A 78 -3.03 -1.42 11.08
CA VAL A 78 -3.53 -0.36 11.95
C VAL A 78 -3.50 -0.86 13.38
N LYS A 79 -2.71 -0.22 14.23
CA LYS A 79 -2.65 -0.47 15.68
C LYS A 79 -3.22 0.75 16.38
N LYS A 80 -4.35 0.59 17.07
CA LYS A 80 -5.02 1.67 17.79
C LYS A 80 -4.97 1.43 19.30
N ASP A 81 -4.83 2.51 20.05
CA ASP A 81 -5.16 2.58 21.47
C ASP A 81 -6.36 3.52 21.67
N THR A 82 -6.57 4.02 22.89
CA THR A 82 -7.70 4.91 23.21
C THR A 82 -7.62 6.28 22.53
N VAL A 83 -6.42 6.78 22.24
CA VAL A 83 -6.22 8.17 21.76
C VAL A 83 -5.53 8.19 20.41
N MET A 84 -4.58 7.28 20.20
CA MET A 84 -3.67 7.26 19.06
C MET A 84 -3.86 6.00 18.20
N ALA A 85 -3.53 6.14 16.93
CA ALA A 85 -3.43 5.09 15.96
C ALA A 85 -2.07 5.17 15.26
N GLN A 86 -1.39 4.04 15.20
CA GLN A 86 -0.28 3.80 14.30
C GLN A 86 -0.83 3.12 13.04
N VAL A 87 -0.69 3.79 11.91
CA VAL A 87 -1.10 3.30 10.59
C VAL A 87 0.15 3.05 9.78
N GLU A 88 0.30 1.83 9.28
CA GLU A 88 1.39 1.43 8.41
C GLU A 88 0.86 1.20 7.01
N MET A 89 1.60 1.69 6.02
CA MET A 89 1.24 1.61 4.61
C MET A 89 2.44 1.22 3.76
N VAL A 90 2.18 0.53 2.65
CA VAL A 90 3.13 0.38 1.55
C VAL A 90 2.75 1.36 0.45
N CYS A 91 3.68 2.26 0.12
CA CYS A 91 3.52 3.29 -0.89
C CYS A 91 4.61 3.12 -1.96
N GLY A 92 4.31 2.40 -3.03
CA GLY A 92 5.33 1.98 -3.98
C GLY A 92 6.42 1.16 -3.28
N SER A 93 7.69 1.53 -3.47
CA SER A 93 8.86 0.87 -2.87
C SER A 93 9.13 1.23 -1.40
N SER A 94 8.34 2.12 -0.79
CA SER A 94 8.59 2.60 0.56
C SER A 94 7.53 2.15 1.56
N ARG A 95 7.95 1.82 2.78
CA ARG A 95 7.07 1.68 3.94
C ARG A 95 6.87 3.05 4.58
N MET A 96 5.62 3.42 4.83
CA MET A 96 5.25 4.66 5.53
C MET A 96 4.56 4.31 6.84
N VAL A 97 4.91 5.02 7.91
CA VAL A 97 4.26 4.91 9.21
C VAL A 97 3.75 6.28 9.62
N SER A 98 2.45 6.36 9.92
CA SER A 98 1.79 7.57 10.42
C SER A 98 1.30 7.34 11.84
N LEU A 99 1.49 8.34 12.69
CA LEU A 99 0.82 8.44 13.98
C LEU A 99 -0.26 9.50 13.87
N MET A 100 -1.50 9.12 14.17
CA MET A 100 -2.67 10.00 14.15
C MET A 100 -3.61 9.66 15.29
N SER A 101 -4.70 10.41 15.49
CA SER A 101 -5.69 10.04 16.51
C SER A 101 -6.44 8.77 16.12
N ALA A 102 -6.89 8.02 17.12
CA ALA A 102 -7.74 6.84 16.93
C ALA A 102 -9.04 7.21 16.18
N ASP A 103 -9.68 8.31 16.58
CA ASP A 103 -10.90 8.82 15.95
C ASP A 103 -10.69 9.14 14.46
N ALA A 104 -9.58 9.78 14.09
CA ALA A 104 -9.31 10.11 12.69
C ALA A 104 -9.04 8.85 11.85
N ALA A 105 -8.43 7.81 12.43
CA ALA A 105 -8.26 6.54 11.74
C ALA A 105 -9.60 5.84 11.50
N ASP A 106 -10.53 5.94 12.45
CA ASP A 106 -11.88 5.39 12.35
C ASP A 106 -12.77 6.16 11.38
N GLU A 107 -12.75 7.49 11.42
CA GLU A 107 -13.48 8.35 10.47
C GLU A 107 -13.05 8.09 9.01
N LEU A 108 -11.76 7.83 8.79
CA LEU A 108 -11.23 7.48 7.48
C LEU A 108 -11.42 6.01 7.11
N GLY A 109 -11.94 5.17 8.02
CA GLY A 109 -12.15 3.75 7.80
C GLY A 109 -10.85 2.98 7.52
N LEU A 110 -9.73 3.37 8.13
CA LEU A 110 -8.43 2.76 7.87
C LEU A 110 -8.38 1.34 8.45
N ALA A 111 -8.10 0.38 7.58
CA ALA A 111 -7.90 -1.02 7.92
C ALA A 111 -6.94 -1.67 6.92
N PRO A 112 -6.27 -2.78 7.27
CA PRO A 112 -5.47 -3.54 6.31
C PRO A 112 -6.24 -3.82 5.01
N GLY A 113 -5.62 -3.50 3.89
CA GLY A 113 -6.20 -3.63 2.55
C GLY A 113 -6.92 -2.39 2.02
N VAL A 114 -7.08 -1.33 2.82
CA VAL A 114 -7.67 -0.07 2.36
C VAL A 114 -6.63 0.75 1.59
N ARG A 115 -6.99 1.23 0.40
CA ARG A 115 -6.18 2.19 -0.38
C ARG A 115 -6.27 3.57 0.26
N ALA A 116 -5.13 4.19 0.51
CA ALA A 116 -5.06 5.53 1.08
C ALA A 116 -3.89 6.32 0.46
N ILE A 117 -3.83 7.62 0.74
CA ILE A 117 -2.74 8.48 0.30
C ILE A 117 -2.01 9.00 1.54
N ALA A 118 -0.77 8.59 1.74
CA ALA A 118 0.09 9.16 2.75
C ALA A 118 0.54 10.55 2.28
N SER A 119 0.14 11.59 3.01
CA SER A 119 0.53 12.96 2.70
C SER A 119 1.50 13.52 3.74
N VAL A 120 2.67 13.99 3.30
CA VAL A 120 3.67 14.64 4.16
C VAL A 120 3.55 16.15 4.00
N LYS A 121 3.51 16.92 5.09
CA LYS A 121 3.54 18.38 4.97
C LYS A 121 4.94 18.82 4.57
N SER A 122 5.06 19.59 3.49
CA SER A 122 6.36 20.04 2.95
C SER A 122 7.25 20.77 3.97
N THR A 123 6.65 21.38 5.00
CA THR A 123 7.36 22.12 6.05
C THR A 123 7.92 21.24 7.17
N ASN A 124 7.64 19.94 7.16
CA ASN A 124 7.98 19.01 8.25
C ASN A 124 8.86 17.88 7.71
N VAL A 125 10.04 18.24 7.21
CA VAL A 125 11.04 17.30 6.67
C VAL A 125 12.33 17.45 7.46
N VAL A 126 12.88 16.33 7.93
CA VAL A 126 14.21 16.27 8.54
C VAL A 126 15.18 15.76 7.47
N ILE A 127 16.31 16.44 7.29
CA ILE A 127 17.39 16.06 6.38
C ILE A 127 18.63 15.82 7.22
N GLU A 128 19.25 14.65 7.06
CA GLU A 128 20.52 14.31 7.67
C GLU A 128 21.54 13.91 6.59
N THR A 129 22.82 14.13 6.87
CA THR A 129 23.92 13.59 6.07
C THR A 129 24.35 12.25 6.66
N PRO A 130 24.79 11.27 5.84
CA PRO A 130 25.18 9.94 6.30
C PRO A 130 26.22 9.93 7.42
#